data_AF-A0A679JLB0-F1
#
_entry.id   AF-A0A679JLB0-F1
#
_cell.length_a   1.000
_cell.length_b   1.000
_cell.length_c   1.000
_cell.angle_alpha   90.00
_cell.angle_beta   90.00
_cell.angle_gamma   90.00
#
_symmetry.space_group_name_H-M   'P 1'
#
loop_
_entity.id
_entity.type
_entity.pdbx_description
1 polymer ?
#
loop_
_entity_poly.entity_id
_entity_poly.type
_entity_poly.pdbx_seq_one_letter_code
_entity_poly.pdbx_strand_id
1 'polypeptide(L)' 'MSVAYNVFGPEDLTLAESVLNEVWTSLPSRVRSGPHGPECRDWLAKQVLASIHKDDINRDLLKIRLLNTDMTAWA' A
#
# COMPACT_ATOMS: atom_id res chain seq x y z
N MET A 1 -7.55 12.36 -28.47
CA MET A 1 -8.18 11.89 -27.22
C MET A 1 -7.23 10.90 -26.58
N SER A 2 -6.49 11.31 -25.54
CA SER A 2 -5.73 10.35 -24.72
C SER A 2 -6.75 9.60 -23.88
N VAL A 3 -7.09 8.38 -24.29
CA VAL A 3 -7.82 7.45 -23.43
C VAL A 3 -6.89 7.18 -22.26
N ALA A 4 -7.19 7.77 -21.11
CA ALA A 4 -6.59 7.35 -19.86
C ALA A 4 -7.07 5.91 -19.64
N TYR A 5 -6.30 4.95 -20.16
CA TYR A 5 -6.45 3.57 -19.76
C TYR A 5 -6.29 3.60 -18.24
N ASN A 6 -7.37 3.30 -17.52
CA ASN A 6 -7.22 2.86 -16.14
C ASN A 6 -6.34 1.63 -16.21
N VAL A 7 -5.05 1.83 -15.95
CA VAL A 7 -4.01 0.81 -16.03
C VAL A 7 -4.28 -0.33 -15.04
N PHE A 8 -5.13 -0.07 -14.04
CA PHE A 8 -5.58 -1.02 -13.05
C PHE A 8 -6.98 -1.54 -13.39
N GLY A 9 -7.10 -2.87 -13.51
CA GLY A 9 -8.39 -3.52 -13.53
C GLY A 9 -9.07 -3.45 -12.15
N PRO A 10 -10.38 -3.72 -12.07
CA PRO A 10 -11.09 -3.82 -10.79
C PRO A 10 -10.50 -4.89 -9.86
N GLU A 11 -9.93 -5.95 -10.43
CA GLU A 11 -9.25 -7.02 -9.69
C GLU A 11 -7.95 -6.53 -9.04
N ASP A 12 -7.14 -5.74 -9.77
CA ASP A 12 -5.90 -5.14 -9.25
C ASP A 12 -6.17 -4.16 -8.12
N LEU A 13 -7.24 -3.36 -8.25
CA LEU A 13 -7.67 -2.43 -7.21
C LEU A 13 -8.15 -3.16 -5.95
N THR A 14 -8.91 -4.25 -6.13
CA THR A 14 -9.38 -5.09 -5.01
C THR A 14 -8.20 -5.76 -4.31
N LEU A 15 -7.22 -6.25 -5.06
CA LEU A 15 -5.98 -6.81 -4.52
C LEU A 15 -5.18 -5.74 -3.77
N ALA A 16 -5.01 -4.55 -4.36
CA ALA A 16 -4.30 -3.43 -3.76
C ALA A 16 -4.94 -3.02 -2.42
N GLU A 17 -6.26 -2.89 -2.38
CA GLU A 17 -6.99 -2.55 -1.17
C GLU A 17 -6.87 -3.63 -0.10
N SER A 18 -6.96 -4.91 -0.49
CA SER A 18 -6.77 -6.03 0.43
C SER A 18 -5.38 -6.01 1.07
N VAL A 19 -4.32 -5.84 0.26
CA VAL A 19 -2.95 -5.77 0.76
C VAL A 19 -2.73 -4.53 1.64
N LEU A 20 -3.26 -3.38 1.22
CA LEU A 20 -3.17 -2.15 1.99
C LEU A 20 -3.82 -2.31 3.37
N ASN A 21 -5.03 -2.87 3.45
CA ASN A 21 -5.73 -3.08 4.71
C ASN A 21 -4.99 -4.05 5.63
N GLU A 22 -4.39 -5.12 5.09
CA GLU A 22 -3.60 -6.07 5.89
C GLU A 22 -2.31 -5.45 6.42
N VAL A 23 -1.56 -4.74 5.57
CA VAL A 23 -0.35 -4.04 6.00
C VAL A 23 -0.71 -2.99 7.04
N TRP A 24 -1.74 -2.19 6.78
CA TRP A 24 -2.22 -1.15 7.71
C TRP A 24 -2.60 -1.72 9.07
N THR A 25 -3.42 -2.78 9.12
CA THR A 25 -3.84 -3.42 10.38
C THR A 25 -2.68 -4.06 11.14
N SER A 26 -1.65 -4.52 10.44
CA SER A 26 -0.41 -5.05 11.02
C SER A 26 0.51 -3.97 11.62
N LEU A 27 0.30 -2.70 11.27
CA LEU A 27 1.11 -1.60 11.81
C LEU A 27 0.77 -1.29 13.27
N PRO A 28 1.78 -0.83 14.06
CA PRO A 28 1.58 -0.38 15.43
C PRO A 28 0.48 0.68 15.54
N SER A 29 -0.32 0.62 16.61
CA SER A 29 -1.40 1.59 16.85
C SER A 29 -0.90 3.04 16.86
N ARG A 30 0.32 3.29 17.36
CA ARG A 30 0.97 4.61 17.32
C ARG A 30 1.09 5.21 15.91
N VAL A 31 1.36 4.39 14.90
CA VAL A 31 1.42 4.85 13.50
C VAL A 31 0.03 5.08 12.94
N ARG A 32 -0.92 4.19 13.27
CA ARG A 32 -2.30 4.28 12.78
C ARG A 32 -3.11 5.43 13.36
N SER A 33 -2.88 5.73 14.63
CA SER A 33 -3.58 6.76 15.39
C SER A 33 -2.74 8.02 15.60
N GLY A 34 -1.52 8.03 15.05
CA GLY A 34 -0.61 9.18 15.09
C GLY A 34 -1.06 10.31 14.16
N PRO A 35 -0.48 11.50 14.32
CA PRO A 35 -0.81 12.68 13.52
C PRO A 35 -0.57 12.47 12.02
N HIS A 36 0.41 11.62 11.67
CA HIS A 36 0.77 11.28 10.29
C HIS A 36 0.10 10.00 9.77
N GLY A 37 -0.85 9.43 10.51
CA GLY A 37 -1.52 8.18 10.12
C GLY A 37 -2.18 8.24 8.72
N PRO A 38 -2.97 9.29 8.39
CA PRO A 38 -3.55 9.43 7.06
C PRO A 38 -2.49 9.52 5.95
N GLU A 39 -1.41 10.25 6.19
CA GLU A 39 -0.32 10.45 5.22
C GLU A 39 0.49 9.15 5.02
N CYS A 40 0.70 8.38 6.09
CA CYS A 40 1.31 7.06 6.05
C CYS A 40 0.44 6.08 5.25
N ARG A 41 -0.88 6.10 5.46
CA ARG A 41 -1.82 5.26 4.73
C ARG A 41 -1.84 5.60 3.23
N ASP A 42 -1.82 6.87 2.88
CA ASP A 42 -1.72 7.33 1.49
C ASP A 42 -0.38 6.95 0.84
N TRP A 43 0.71 7.06 1.58
CA TRP A 43 2.02 6.63 1.13
C TRP A 43 2.04 5.12 0.85
N LEU A 44 1.49 4.31 1.77
CA LEU A 44 1.34 2.86 1.59
C LEU A 44 0.50 2.51 0.36
N ALA A 45 -0.64 3.19 0.15
CA ALA A 45 -1.50 2.96 -1.01
C ALA A 45 -0.73 3.17 -2.32
N LYS A 46 0.08 4.24 -2.40
CA LYS A 46 0.93 4.51 -3.57
C LYS A 46 2.00 3.44 -3.78
N GLN A 47 2.62 2.95 -2.71
CA GLN A 47 3.62 1.88 -2.81
C GLN A 47 2.99 0.57 -3.29
N VAL A 48 1.78 0.23 -2.80
CA VAL A 48 1.07 -0.98 -3.20
C VAL A 48 0.71 -0.92 -4.69
N LEU A 49 0.11 0.18 -5.14
CA LEU A 49 -0.25 0.38 -6.54
C LEU A 49 0.97 0.39 -7.46
N ALA A 50 2.06 1.05 -7.06
CA ALA A 50 3.30 1.09 -7.85
C ALA A 50 3.94 -0.30 -7.99
N SER A 51 3.82 -1.13 -6.96
CA SER A 51 4.40 -2.48 -6.94
C SER A 51 3.58 -3.50 -7.72
N ILE A 52 2.24 -3.37 -7.70
CA ILE A 52 1.34 -4.14 -8.58
C ILE A 52 1.62 -3.80 -10.06
N HIS A 53 1.88 -2.53 -10.36
CA HIS A 53 2.13 -2.09 -11.73
C HIS A 53 3.48 -2.54 -12.32
N LYS A 54 4.54 -2.62 -11.51
CA LYS A 54 5.91 -2.76 -12.02
C LYS A 54 6.44 -4.18 -12.18
N ASP A 55 6.03 -5.11 -11.32
CA ASP A 55 6.84 -6.31 -11.09
C ASP A 55 6.03 -7.61 -10.93
N ASP A 56 4.70 -7.59 -11.16
CA ASP A 56 3.83 -8.75 -10.89
C ASP A 56 4.14 -9.38 -9.51
N ILE A 57 4.41 -8.49 -8.54
CA ILE A 57 4.99 -8.89 -7.25
C ILE A 57 3.94 -9.69 -6.51
N ASN A 58 4.30 -10.93 -6.23
CA ASN A 58 3.51 -11.80 -5.38
C ASN A 58 3.19 -11.09 -4.06
N ARG A 59 1.92 -11.10 -3.67
CA ARG A 59 1.35 -10.38 -2.51
C ARG A 59 2.21 -10.47 -1.25
N ASP A 60 2.80 -11.63 -0.97
CA ASP A 60 3.62 -11.84 0.23
C ASP A 60 4.97 -11.11 0.19
N LEU A 61 5.61 -10.99 -0.98
CA LEU A 61 6.83 -10.21 -1.14
C LEU A 61 6.57 -8.71 -0.91
N LEU A 62 5.43 -8.24 -1.39
CA LEU A 62 4.96 -6.86 -1.20
C LEU A 62 4.78 -6.55 0.28
N LYS A 63 4.11 -7.45 1.00
CA LYS A 63 3.91 -7.35 2.45
C LYS A 63 5.23 -7.30 3.21
N ILE A 64 6.14 -8.23 2.93
CA ILE A 64 7.45 -8.28 3.61
C ILE A 64 8.20 -6.97 3.41
N ARG A 65 8.20 -6.43 2.20
CA ARG A 65 8.87 -5.17 1.88
C ARG A 65 8.26 -3.98 2.63
N LEU A 66 6.93 -3.88 2.67
CA LEU A 66 6.22 -2.78 3.34
C LEU A 66 6.31 -2.88 4.87
N LEU A 67 6.28 -4.10 5.43
CA LEU A 67 6.42 -4.34 6.87
C LEU A 67 7.86 -4.17 7.37
N ASN A 68 8.86 -4.45 6.52
CA ASN A 68 10.27 -4.18 6.83
C ASN A 68 10.67 -2.71 6.61
N THR A 69 9.80 -1.89 6.03
CA THR A 69 10.06 -0.46 5.96
C THR A 69 9.99 0.10 7.38
N ASP A 70 10.99 0.89 7.77
CA ASP A 70 11.00 1.51 9.08
C ASP A 70 9.87 2.55 9.18
N MET A 71 8.80 2.17 9.86
CA MET A 71 7.61 3.00 10.06
C MET A 71 7.68 3.85 11.33
N THR A 72 8.80 3.85 12.05
CA THR A 72 8.95 4.67 13.26
C THR A 72 8.90 6.17 12.98
N ALA A 73 9.28 6.60 11.77
CA ALA A 73 9.15 7.98 11.32
C ALA A 73 7.69 8.44 11.17
N TRP A 74 6.74 7.52 11.15
CA TRP A 74 5.30 7.79 11.01
C TRP A 74 4.51 7.66 12.32
N ALA A 75 5.17 7.23 13.40
CA ALA A 75 4.60 7.11 14.75
C ALA A 75 4.68 8.44 15.51
#